data_AF-A0A6V8EZP8-F1
#
_entry.id   AF-A0A6V8EZP8-F1
#
_cell.length_a   1.000
_cell.length_b   1.000
_cell.length_c   1.000
_cell.angle_alpha   90.00
_cell.angle_beta   90.00
_cell.angle_gamma   90.00
#
_symmetry.space_group_name_H-M   'P 1'
#
loop_
_entity.id
_entity.type
_entity.pdbx_description
1 polymer ?
#
loop_
_entity_poly.entity_id
_entity_poly.type
_entity_poly.pdbx_seq_one_letter_code
_entity_poly.pdbx_strand_id
1 'polypeptide(L)'
;MKASECFQKRLLRRTKPDPLKVTKALEMAEIKKQRAQDLFENDFFEESIVSSYTSMFQAARALLFHDGVIEKSHACVVTYLREHYSSTLGQDKN
;
A
#
# COMPACT_ATOMS: atom_id res chain seq x y z
N MET A 1 -17.06 1.97 5.12
CA MET A 1 -16.74 0.53 5.18
C MET A 1 -15.72 0.35 6.29
N LYS A 2 -15.91 -0.64 7.16
CA LYS A 2 -14.94 -0.97 8.22
C LYS A 2 -13.98 -2.09 7.78
N ALA A 3 -12.79 -2.19 8.36
CA ALA A 3 -11.87 -3.29 8.02
C ALA A 3 -12.51 -4.66 8.33
N SER A 4 -13.31 -4.76 9.40
CA SER A 4 -14.08 -5.97 9.74
C SER A 4 -15.02 -6.42 8.61
N GLU A 5 -15.68 -5.48 7.93
CA GLU A 5 -16.57 -5.79 6.79
C GLU A 5 -15.78 -6.31 5.60
N CYS A 6 -14.57 -5.78 5.36
CA CYS A 6 -13.67 -6.28 4.33
C CYS A 6 -13.24 -7.74 4.58
N PHE A 7 -12.99 -8.11 5.84
CA PHE A 7 -12.71 -9.51 6.21
C PHE A 7 -13.94 -10.41 6.03
N GLN A 8 -15.12 -9.97 6.48
CA GLN A 8 -16.38 -10.72 6.31
C GLN A 8 -16.69 -11.00 4.83
N LYS A 9 -16.49 -9.99 3.96
CA LYS A 9 -16.66 -10.11 2.50
C LYS A 9 -15.51 -10.84 1.80
N ARG A 10 -14.51 -11.34 2.54
CA ARG A 10 -13.29 -12.00 2.02
C ARG A 10 -12.48 -11.15 1.04
N LEU A 11 -12.64 -9.82 1.11
CA LEU A 11 -11.86 -8.82 0.39
C LEU A 11 -10.52 -8.54 1.09
N LEU A 12 -10.45 -8.82 2.39
CA LEU A 12 -9.21 -9.07 3.14
C LEU A 12 -9.24 -10.49 3.67
N ARG A 13 -8.08 -11.13 3.79
CA ARG A 13 -7.94 -12.45 4.42
C ARG A 13 -6.73 -12.48 5.33
N ARG A 14 -6.87 -13.13 6.47
CA ARG A 14 -5.75 -13.41 7.38
C ARG A 14 -4.92 -14.58 6.85
N THR A 15 -3.61 -14.46 7.00
CA THR A 15 -2.56 -15.42 6.68
C THR A 15 -1.45 -15.27 7.73
N LYS A 16 -0.31 -15.94 7.54
CA LYS A 16 0.91 -15.66 8.29
C LYS A 16 1.63 -14.44 7.68
N PRO A 17 2.32 -13.63 8.49
CA PRO A 17 3.28 -12.64 8.01
C PRO A 17 4.24 -13.25 6.99
N ASP A 18 4.52 -12.51 5.90
CA ASP A 18 5.32 -12.98 4.78
C ASP A 18 6.44 -11.99 4.46
N PRO A 19 7.63 -12.13 5.11
CA PRO A 19 8.75 -11.20 4.94
C PRO A 19 9.21 -11.05 3.49
N LEU A 20 9.14 -12.12 2.70
CA LEU A 20 9.53 -12.08 1.29
C LEU A 20 8.57 -11.20 0.48
N LYS A 21 7.27 -11.28 0.74
CA LYS A 21 6.30 -10.39 0.11
C LYS A 21 6.42 -8.95 0.58
N VAL A 22 6.76 -8.72 1.86
CA VAL A 22 7.07 -7.38 2.37
C VAL A 22 8.21 -6.76 1.56
N THR A 23 9.35 -7.46 1.46
CA THR A 23 10.52 -6.97 0.72
C THR A 23 10.17 -6.70 -0.75
N LYS A 24 9.54 -7.66 -1.43
CA LYS A 24 9.15 -7.49 -2.84
C LYS A 24 8.18 -6.32 -3.05
N ALA A 25 7.23 -6.12 -2.14
CA ALA A 25 6.31 -5.00 -2.23
C ALA A 25 7.04 -3.65 -2.06
N LEU A 26 7.97 -3.56 -1.12
CA LEU A 26 8.81 -2.36 -0.93
C LEU A 26 9.72 -2.08 -2.13
N GLU A 27 10.36 -3.11 -2.69
CA GLU A 27 11.14 -2.98 -3.93
C GLU A 27 10.28 -2.42 -5.07
N MET A 28 9.06 -2.93 -5.25
CA MET A 28 8.17 -2.44 -6.30
C MET A 28 7.69 -1.02 -6.00
N ALA A 29 7.49 -0.66 -4.73
CA ALA A 29 7.14 0.69 -4.33
C ALA A 29 8.24 1.68 -4.75
N GLU A 30 9.52 1.33 -4.52
CA GLU A 30 10.65 2.19 -4.88
C GLU A 30 10.81 2.32 -6.39
N ILE A 31 10.71 1.21 -7.15
CA ILE A 31 10.75 1.25 -8.62
C ILE A 31 9.67 2.18 -9.18
N LYS A 32 8.45 2.12 -8.62
CA LYS A 32 7.33 2.96 -9.07
C LYS A 32 7.47 4.42 -8.66
N LYS A 33 8.08 4.68 -7.50
CA LYS A 33 8.43 6.03 -7.06
C LYS A 33 9.45 6.66 -8.00
N GLN A 34 10.55 5.96 -8.30
CA GLN A 34 11.55 6.45 -9.25
C GLN A 34 10.92 6.73 -10.62
N ARG A 35 10.12 5.77 -11.12
CA ARG A 35 9.41 5.97 -12.39
C ARG A 35 8.46 7.17 -12.36
N ALA A 36 7.78 7.41 -11.24
CA ALA A 36 6.88 8.54 -11.10
C ALA A 36 7.64 9.87 -11.15
N GLN A 37 8.81 9.93 -10.54
CA GLN A 37 9.71 11.07 -10.59
C GLN A 37 10.20 11.33 -12.02
N ASP A 38 10.70 10.30 -12.71
CA ASP A 38 11.15 10.45 -14.11
C ASP A 38 10.02 10.96 -15.02
N LEU A 39 8.80 10.44 -14.84
CA LEU A 39 7.62 10.87 -15.62
C LEU A 39 7.26 12.33 -15.31
N PHE A 40 7.33 12.74 -14.04
CA PHE A 40 7.05 14.11 -13.63
C PHE A 40 8.06 15.09 -14.23
N GLU A 41 9.35 14.76 -14.19
CA GLU A 41 10.44 15.58 -14.73
C GLU A 41 10.38 15.74 -16.26
N ASN A 42 9.63 14.88 -16.94
CA ASN A 42 9.43 14.90 -18.40
C ASN A 42 7.99 15.30 -18.79
N ASP A 43 7.25 15.98 -17.89
CA ASP A 43 5.90 16.51 -18.11
C ASP A 43 4.79 15.46 -18.41
N PHE A 44 5.07 14.17 -18.17
CA PHE A 44 4.08 13.08 -18.26
C PHE A 44 3.27 12.98 -16.96
N PHE A 45 2.46 14.00 -16.69
CA PHE A 45 1.79 14.17 -15.39
C PHE A 45 0.74 13.09 -15.09
N GLU A 46 -0.07 12.68 -16.07
CA GLU A 46 -1.10 11.65 -15.86
C GLU A 46 -0.45 10.32 -15.47
N GLU A 47 0.61 9.93 -16.18
CA GLU A 47 1.36 8.71 -15.91
C GLU A 47 2.12 8.82 -14.59
N SER A 48 2.65 10.00 -14.25
CA SER A 48 3.29 10.25 -12.95
C SER A 48 2.32 10.04 -11.80
N ILE A 49 1.07 10.51 -11.90
CA ILE A 49 0.02 10.29 -10.90
C ILE A 49 -0.25 8.79 -10.74
N VAL A 50 -0.42 8.06 -11.84
CA VAL A 50 -0.68 6.61 -11.81
C VAL A 50 0.50 5.85 -11.18
N SER A 51 1.73 6.22 -11.53
CA SER A 51 2.94 5.60 -10.98
C SER A 51 3.10 5.91 -9.49
N SER A 52 2.84 7.14 -9.07
CA SER A 52 2.85 7.57 -7.67
C SER A 52 1.83 6.80 -6.84
N TYR A 53 0.57 6.72 -7.32
CA TYR A 53 -0.47 5.91 -6.67
C TYR A 53 -0.05 4.44 -6.53
N THR A 54 0.56 3.88 -7.58
CA THR A 54 1.02 2.49 -7.56
C THR A 54 2.12 2.29 -6.52
N SER A 55 3.06 3.23 -6.40
CA SER A 55 4.10 3.20 -5.37
C SER A 55 3.49 3.17 -3.96
N MET A 56 2.60 4.12 -3.66
CA MET A 56 1.89 4.19 -2.38
C MET A 56 1.10 2.91 -2.08
N PHE A 57 0.43 2.34 -3.10
CA PHE A 57 -0.33 1.11 -2.95
C PHE A 57 0.56 -0.09 -2.62
N GLN A 58 1.73 -0.24 -3.25
CA GLN A 58 2.66 -1.32 -2.92
C GLN A 58 3.27 -1.15 -1.52
N ALA A 59 3.59 0.08 -1.11
CA ALA A 59 4.01 0.37 0.27
C ALA A 59 2.93 0.00 1.29
N ALA A 60 1.66 0.32 1.00
CA ALA A 60 0.54 -0.08 1.84
C ALA A 60 0.38 -1.60 1.92
N ARG A 61 0.56 -2.33 0.81
CA ARG A 61 0.53 -3.79 0.79
C ARG A 61 1.66 -4.42 1.61
N ALA A 62 2.84 -3.80 1.63
CA ALA A 62 3.93 -4.26 2.47
C ALA A 62 3.52 -4.31 3.96
N LEU A 63 2.78 -3.30 4.43
CA LEU A 63 2.23 -3.30 5.79
C LEU A 63 1.20 -4.42 6.01
N LEU A 64 0.29 -4.63 5.05
CA LEU A 64 -0.66 -5.74 5.13
C LEU A 64 0.06 -7.10 5.18
N PHE A 65 1.08 -7.33 4.36
CA PHE A 65 1.86 -8.57 4.38
C PHE A 65 2.65 -8.75 5.66
N HIS A 66 3.14 -7.65 6.24
CA HIS A 66 3.77 -7.66 7.56
C HIS A 66 2.78 -8.11 8.66
N ASP A 67 1.54 -7.66 8.59
CA ASP A 67 0.46 -8.04 9.51
C ASP A 67 -0.14 -9.43 9.23
N GLY A 68 0.31 -10.12 8.18
CA GLY A 68 -0.28 -11.38 7.74
C GLY A 68 -1.69 -11.19 7.16
N VAL A 69 -1.89 -10.15 6.34
CA VAL A 69 -3.14 -9.87 5.63
C VAL A 69 -2.88 -9.86 4.13
N ILE A 70 -3.78 -10.47 3.36
CA ILE A 70 -3.82 -10.35 1.90
C ILE A 70 -5.09 -9.64 1.44
N GLU A 71 -4.95 -8.78 0.44
CA GLU A 71 -6.02 -7.97 -0.12
C GLU A 71 -6.56 -8.51 -1.46
N LYS A 72 -7.81 -8.17 -1.74
CA LYS A 72 -8.49 -8.34 -3.03
C LYS A 72 -9.28 -7.09 -3.45
N SER A 73 -9.08 -5.98 -2.74
CA SER A 73 -9.78 -4.72 -2.98
C SER A 73 -8.90 -3.56 -2.54
N HIS A 74 -8.72 -2.58 -3.43
CA HIS A 74 -7.93 -1.38 -3.16
C HIS A 74 -8.57 -0.53 -2.04
N ALA A 75 -9.89 -0.43 -2.03
CA ALA A 75 -10.63 0.30 -1.00
C ALA A 75 -10.42 -0.32 0.40
N CYS A 76 -10.31 -1.65 0.48
CA CYS A 76 -10.06 -2.34 1.73
C CYS A 76 -8.63 -2.13 2.26
N VAL A 77 -7.63 -1.94 1.38
CA VAL A 77 -6.27 -1.54 1.81
C VAL A 77 -6.30 -0.19 2.50
N VAL A 78 -6.93 0.82 1.89
CA VAL A 78 -7.04 2.17 2.47
C VAL A 78 -7.78 2.14 3.82
N THR A 79 -8.87 1.37 3.89
CA THR A 79 -9.65 1.21 5.12
C THR A 79 -8.82 0.56 6.22
N TYR A 80 -8.06 -0.50 5.89
CA TYR A 80 -7.18 -1.19 6.83
C TYR A 80 -6.11 -0.25 7.38
N LEU A 81 -5.40 0.47 6.51
CA LEU A 81 -4.38 1.43 6.95
C LEU A 81 -4.95 2.51 7.87
N ARG A 82 -6.13 3.05 7.54
CA ARG A 82 -6.78 4.07 8.38
C ARG A 82 -7.11 3.55 9.77
N GLU A 83 -7.56 2.30 9.90
CA GLU A 83 -7.93 1.72 11.20
C GLU A 83 -6.72 1.22 12.00
N HIS A 84 -5.65 0.75 11.34
CA HIS A 84 -4.52 0.08 11.99
C HIS A 84 -3.23 0.91 12.08
N TYR A 85 -3.07 1.92 11.22
CA TYR A 85 -1.81 2.67 11.07
C TYR A 85 -1.99 4.20 11.11
N SER A 86 -3.20 4.73 11.30
CA SER A 86 -3.42 6.18 11.35
C SER A 86 -2.71 6.89 12.50
N SER A 87 -2.38 6.18 13.57
CA SER A 87 -1.63 6.70 14.72
C SER A 87 -0.11 6.63 14.54
N THR A 88 0.39 5.97 13.50
CA THR A 88 1.82 5.70 13.29
C THR A 88 2.37 6.25 11.98
N LEU A 89 1.57 6.31 10.92
CA LEU A 89 1.97 6.87 9.62
C LEU A 89 1.76 8.39 9.59
N GLY A 90 2.73 9.13 9.05
CA GLY A 90 2.66 10.59 8.89
C GLY A 90 2.82 11.39 10.18
N GLN A 91 3.17 10.71 11.28
CA GLN A 91 3.64 11.35 12.51
C GLN A 91 5.13 11.58 12.33
N ASP A 92 5.54 12.80 11.98
CA ASP A 92 6.94 13.19 12.10
C ASP A 92 7.32 13.06 13.58
N LYS A 93 8.18 12.08 13.90
CA LYS A 93 8.88 12.09 15.18
C LYS A 93 9.88 13.25 15.11
N ASN A 94 9.41 14.43 15.53
CA ASN A 94 10.29 15.55 15.92
C ASN A 94 11.33 15.08 16.94
#